data_AF-A0A8T1QT39-F1
#
_entry.id   AF-A0A8T1QT39-F1
#
_cell.length_a   1.000
_cell.length_b   1.000
_cell.length_c   1.000
_cell.angle_alpha   90.00
_cell.angle_beta   90.00
_cell.angle_gamma   90.00
#
_symmetry.space_group_name_H-M   'P 1'
#
loop_
_entity.id
_entity.type
_entity.pdbx_description
1 polymer ?
#
loop_
_entity_poly.entity_id
_entity_poly.type
_entity_poly.pdbx_seq_one_letter_code
_entity_poly.pdbx_strand_id
1 'polypeptide(L)'
;MIIEQYLNRTNSGQLNNIAEEQYIKELRSETAIMEKKIRLLDVSQRELFGYGLSSCNSEELQEIENQLVRSLHRIRETKAWILMDHIKHLKEKERLLLEEKAMISGKLNLQYFPLVLTAYSYPATTRYR
;
A
#
# COMPACT_ATOMS: atom_id res chain seq x y z
N MET A 1 5.52 -36.46 59.56
CA MET A 1 5.01 -36.40 58.18
C MET A 1 3.83 -35.43 57.95
N ILE A 2 3.24 -34.77 58.97
CA ILE A 2 2.17 -33.75 58.75
C ILE A 2 2.71 -32.31 58.79
N ILE A 3 3.65 -32.02 59.71
CA ILE A 3 4.26 -30.70 59.86
C ILE A 3 5.02 -30.28 58.59
N GLU A 4 5.78 -31.20 57.98
CA GLU A 4 6.45 -30.96 56.69
C GLU A 4 5.49 -30.65 55.55
N GLN A 5 4.35 -31.35 55.46
CA GLN A 5 3.36 -31.07 54.42
C GLN A 5 2.73 -29.68 54.60
N TYR A 6 2.49 -29.27 55.85
CA TYR A 6 1.96 -27.94 56.14
C TYR A 6 2.96 -26.85 55.74
N LEU A 7 4.24 -27.01 56.11
CA LEU A 7 5.32 -26.07 55.74
C LEU A 7 5.53 -26.01 54.23
N ASN A 8 5.47 -27.14 53.53
CA ASN A 8 5.56 -27.15 52.07
C ASN A 8 4.39 -26.40 51.43
N ARG A 9 3.17 -26.55 51.93
CA ARG A 9 2.00 -25.83 51.39
C ARG A 9 2.11 -24.32 51.58
N THR A 10 2.59 -23.86 52.74
CA THR A 10 2.78 -22.42 53.00
C THR A 10 3.92 -21.83 52.17
N ASN A 11 5.03 -22.56 52.02
CA ASN A 11 6.17 -22.13 51.21
C ASN A 11 5.81 -22.07 49.72
N SER A 12 5.09 -23.07 49.19
CA SER A 12 4.62 -23.05 47.79
C SER A 12 3.69 -21.87 47.51
N GLY A 13 2.80 -21.52 48.44
CA GLY A 13 1.94 -20.34 48.31
C GLY A 13 2.75 -19.03 48.30
N GLN A 14 3.77 -18.90 49.15
CA GLN A 14 4.67 -17.73 49.15
C GLN A 14 5.49 -17.61 47.86
N LEU A 15 6.02 -18.72 47.35
CA LEU A 15 6.77 -18.73 46.09
C LEU A 15 5.90 -18.31 44.90
N ASN A 16 4.62 -18.71 44.87
CA ASN A 16 3.68 -18.28 43.85
C ASN A 16 3.40 -16.77 43.92
N ASN A 17 3.19 -16.22 45.12
CA ASN A 17 3.00 -14.77 45.30
C ASN A 17 4.23 -13.96 44.88
N ILE A 18 5.44 -14.44 45.21
CA ILE A 18 6.70 -13.80 44.79
C ILE A 18 6.84 -13.85 43.27
N ALA A 19 6.51 -14.99 42.63
CA ALA A 19 6.55 -15.12 41.18
C ALA A 19 5.54 -14.20 40.47
N GLU A 20 4.33 -14.05 41.02
CA GLU A 20 3.32 -13.12 40.52
C GLU A 20 3.75 -11.65 40.69
N GLU A 21 4.32 -11.27 41.82
CA GLU A 21 4.86 -9.93 42.05
C GLU A 21 6.03 -9.62 41.10
N GLN A 22 6.92 -10.57 40.89
CA GLN A 22 8.04 -10.47 39.95
C GLN A 22 7.54 -10.26 38.52
N TYR A 23 6.55 -11.05 38.11
CA TYR A 23 5.90 -10.94 36.80
C TYR A 23 5.22 -9.59 36.60
N ILE A 24 4.47 -9.09 37.59
CA ILE A 24 3.86 -7.76 37.54
C ILE A 24 4.93 -6.66 37.44
N LYS A 25 6.04 -6.81 38.15
CA LYS A 25 7.16 -5.85 38.10
C LYS A 25 7.82 -5.83 36.72
N GLU A 26 8.01 -7.00 36.09
CA GLU A 26 8.53 -7.12 34.73
C GLU A 26 7.58 -6.46 33.72
N LEU A 27 6.27 -6.74 33.79
CA LEU A 27 5.27 -6.11 32.93
C LEU A 27 5.25 -4.58 33.08
N ARG A 28 5.38 -4.06 34.30
CA ARG A 28 5.48 -2.61 34.54
C ARG A 28 6.73 -2.01 33.90
N SER A 29 7.87 -2.70 34.01
CA SER A 29 9.12 -2.29 33.38
C SER A 29 8.99 -2.27 31.85
N GLU A 30 8.44 -3.32 31.27
CA GLU A 30 8.20 -3.42 29.84
C GLU A 30 7.26 -2.31 29.35
N THR A 31 6.19 -2.05 30.09
CA THR A 31 5.24 -0.96 29.82
C THR A 31 5.94 0.40 29.83
N ALA A 32 6.79 0.67 30.83
CA ALA A 32 7.54 1.92 30.93
C ALA A 32 8.55 2.09 29.77
N ILE A 33 9.19 1.00 29.34
CA ILE A 33 10.07 1.00 28.17
C ILE A 33 9.27 1.33 26.91
N MET A 34 8.10 0.72 26.73
CA MET A 34 7.24 0.97 25.57
C MET A 34 6.77 2.43 25.54
N GLU A 35 6.32 2.95 26.68
CA GLU A 35 5.89 4.34 26.82
C GLU A 35 7.01 5.33 26.47
N LYS A 36 8.26 5.04 26.91
CA LYS A 36 9.43 5.83 26.54
C LYS A 36 9.69 5.77 25.02
N LYS A 37 9.59 4.60 24.40
CA LYS A 37 9.76 4.46 22.94
C LYS A 37 8.71 5.25 22.17
N ILE A 38 7.44 5.18 22.58
CA ILE A 38 6.35 5.95 21.97
C ILE A 38 6.63 7.45 22.05
N ARG A 39 7.04 7.94 23.23
CA ARG A 39 7.40 9.37 23.40
C ARG A 39 8.53 9.80 22.46
N LEU A 40 9.60 9.00 22.35
CA LEU A 40 10.71 9.32 21.46
C LEU A 40 10.29 9.34 19.99
N LEU A 41 9.42 8.41 19.59
CA LEU A 41 8.87 8.37 18.23
C LEU A 41 7.98 9.58 17.94
N ASP A 42 7.12 9.99 18.88
CA ASP A 42 6.27 11.18 18.72
C ASP A 42 7.12 12.45 18.57
N VAL A 43 8.16 12.61 19.39
CA VAL A 43 9.10 13.74 19.27
C VAL A 43 9.79 13.75 17.91
N SER A 44 10.39 12.62 17.51
CA SER A 44 11.07 12.51 16.23
C SER A 44 10.13 12.76 15.05
N GLN A 45 8.89 12.29 15.11
CA GLN A 45 7.88 12.54 14.10
C GLN A 45 7.53 14.04 14.00
N ARG A 46 7.37 14.73 15.14
CA ARG A 46 7.11 16.16 15.17
C ARG A 46 8.26 16.97 14.57
N GLU A 47 9.49 16.61 14.90
CA GLU A 47 10.70 17.23 14.35
C GLU A 47 10.78 17.05 12.83
N LEU A 48 10.50 15.84 12.32
CA LEU A 48 10.41 15.58 10.87
C LEU A 48 9.32 16.42 10.17
N PHE A 49 8.26 16.79 10.89
CA PHE A 49 7.23 17.71 10.39
C PHE A 49 7.56 19.20 10.58
N GLY A 50 8.73 19.52 11.12
CA GLY A 50 9.20 20.88 11.32
C GLY A 50 8.74 21.53 12.62
N TYR A 51 8.17 20.78 13.56
CA TYR A 51 7.78 21.29 14.88
C TYR A 51 8.91 21.12 15.89
N GLY A 52 9.02 22.06 16.84
CA GLY A 52 9.95 21.92 17.98
C GLY A 52 11.43 22.07 17.63
N LEU A 53 11.76 22.50 16.41
CA LEU A 53 13.15 22.58 15.92
C LEU A 53 14.03 23.61 16.64
N SER A 54 13.45 24.50 17.47
CA SER A 54 14.19 25.52 18.21
C SER A 54 15.19 24.94 19.22
N SER A 55 14.99 23.70 19.67
CA SER A 55 15.91 23.00 20.56
C SER A 55 16.95 22.15 19.83
N CYS A 56 16.81 21.96 18.52
CA CYS A 56 17.71 21.13 17.74
C CYS A 56 19.02 21.88 17.45
N ASN A 57 20.14 21.17 17.57
CA ASN A 57 21.43 21.69 17.14
C ASN A 57 21.62 21.51 15.61
N SER A 58 22.71 22.06 15.07
CA SER A 58 22.98 22.01 13.62
C SER A 58 23.15 20.60 13.07
N GLU A 59 23.69 19.67 13.86
CA GLU A 59 23.91 18.27 13.44
C GLU A 59 22.59 17.50 13.42
N GLU A 60 21.75 17.69 14.44
CA GLU A 60 20.40 17.12 14.51
C GLU A 60 19.52 17.62 13.34
N LEU A 61 19.57 18.92 13.04
CA LEU A 61 18.85 19.48 11.89
C LEU A 61 19.34 18.89 10.56
N GLN A 62 20.65 18.68 10.41
CA GLN A 62 21.21 18.07 9.20
C GLN A 62 20.77 16.63 9.03
N GLU A 63 20.66 15.87 10.13
CA GLU A 63 20.17 14.49 10.08
C GLU A 63 18.68 14.44 9.69
N ILE A 64 17.86 15.33 10.25
CA ILE A 64 16.44 15.48 9.87
C ILE A 64 16.33 15.76 8.36
N GLU A 65 17.10 16.72 7.85
CA GLU A 65 17.13 17.04 6.42
C GLU A 65 17.52 15.81 5.58
N ASN A 66 18.58 15.11 5.95
CA ASN A 66 19.05 13.93 5.24
C ASN A 66 17.97 12.83 5.19
N GLN A 67 17.25 12.61 6.29
CA GLN A 67 16.15 11.65 6.35
C GLN A 67 14.98 12.06 5.44
N LEU A 68 14.63 13.35 5.42
CA LEU A 68 13.59 13.88 4.54
C LEU A 68 13.97 13.76 3.07
N VAL A 69 15.22 14.08 2.70
CA VAL A 69 15.71 13.95 1.32
C VAL A 69 15.64 12.50 0.86
N ARG A 70 16.15 11.56 1.66
CA ARG A 70 16.13 10.12 1.33
C ARG A 70 14.71 9.58 1.18
N SER A 71 13.82 9.91 2.12
CA SER A 71 12.43 9.43 2.09
C SER A 71 11.67 10.02 0.89
N LEU A 72 11.83 11.31 0.62
CA LEU A 72 11.19 11.98 -0.51
C LEU A 72 11.67 11.45 -1.85
N HIS A 73 12.97 11.15 -1.97
CA HIS A 73 13.53 10.50 -3.15
C HIS A 73 12.83 9.15 -3.39
N ARG A 74 12.77 8.28 -2.37
CA ARG A 74 12.09 6.97 -2.47
C ARG A 74 10.61 7.10 -2.83
N ILE A 75 9.90 8.07 -2.24
CA ILE A 75 8.49 8.33 -2.56
C ILE A 75 8.33 8.73 -4.03
N ARG A 76 9.18 9.63 -4.52
CA ARG A 76 9.16 10.08 -5.92
C ARG A 76 9.46 8.94 -6.90
N GLU A 77 10.48 8.14 -6.62
CA GLU A 77 10.81 6.97 -7.43
C GLU A 77 9.64 5.97 -7.48
N THR A 78 9.07 5.63 -6.32
CA THR A 78 7.93 4.72 -6.24
C THR A 78 6.73 5.26 -7.02
N LYS A 79 6.43 6.56 -6.87
CA LYS A 79 5.34 7.21 -7.60
C LYS A 79 5.58 7.20 -9.11
N ALA A 80 6.81 7.47 -9.55
CA ALA A 80 7.17 7.41 -10.96
C ALA A 80 6.99 5.99 -11.51
N TRP A 81 7.46 4.97 -10.80
CA TRP A 81 7.31 3.58 -11.19
C TRP A 81 5.84 3.18 -11.35
N ILE A 82 4.99 3.50 -10.37
CA ILE A 82 3.54 3.23 -10.43
C ILE A 82 2.89 3.94 -11.63
N LEU A 83 3.22 5.21 -11.86
CA LEU A 83 2.67 5.97 -12.98
C LEU A 83 3.10 5.41 -14.34
N MET A 84 4.35 4.97 -14.46
CA MET A 84 4.84 4.33 -15.68
C MET A 84 4.10 3.01 -15.97
N ASP A 85 3.84 2.21 -14.93
CA ASP A 85 3.07 0.97 -15.06
C ASP A 85 1.62 1.26 -15.50
N HIS A 86 0.96 2.24 -14.89
CA HIS A 86 -0.38 2.68 -15.31
C HIS A 86 -0.41 3.17 -16.76
N ILE A 87 0.58 3.97 -17.18
CA ILE A 87 0.69 4.43 -18.57
C ILE A 87 0.84 3.25 -19.52
N LYS A 88 1.67 2.25 -19.17
CA LYS A 88 1.85 1.04 -19.97
C LYS A 88 0.54 0.27 -20.12
N HIS A 89 -0.20 0.06 -19.04
CA HIS A 89 -1.48 -0.62 -19.07
C HIS A 89 -2.52 0.13 -19.93
N LEU A 90 -2.58 1.46 -19.82
CA LEU A 90 -3.49 2.28 -20.62
C LEU A 90 -3.15 2.23 -22.12
N LYS A 91 -1.87 2.28 -22.48
CA LYS A 91 -1.43 2.14 -23.88
C LYS A 91 -1.79 0.79 -24.47
N GLU A 92 -1.68 -0.28 -23.70
CA GLU A 92 -2.07 -1.61 -24.17
C GLU A 92 -3.59 -1.71 -24.37
N LYS A 93 -4.38 -1.15 -23.44
CA LYS A 93 -5.82 -1.07 -23.60
C LYS A 93 -6.23 -0.26 -24.83
N GLU A 94 -5.58 0.88 -25.08
CA GLU A 94 -5.80 1.68 -26.28
C GLU A 94 -5.50 0.89 -27.56
N ARG A 95 -4.37 0.17 -27.59
CA ARG A 95 -3.99 -0.69 -28.73
C ARG A 95 -5.06 -1.74 -29.02
N LEU A 96 -5.51 -2.47 -28.01
CA LEU A 96 -6.54 -3.51 -28.15
C LEU A 96 -7.87 -2.93 -28.66
N LEU A 97 -8.29 -1.78 -28.14
CA LEU A 97 -9.52 -1.11 -28.59
C LEU A 97 -9.42 -0.62 -30.04
N LEU A 98 -8.25 -0.15 -30.47
CA LEU A 98 -8.02 0.25 -31.86
C LEU A 98 -8.07 -0.96 -32.81
N GLU A 99 -7.50 -2.10 -32.40
CA GLU A 99 -7.56 -3.35 -33.17
C GLU A 99 -8.99 -3.88 -33.29
N GLU A 100 -9.74 -3.88 -32.18
CA GLU A 100 -11.15 -4.27 -32.18
C GLU A 100 -11.98 -3.34 -33.09
N LYS A 101 -11.79 -2.03 -32.97
CA LYS A 101 -12.46 -1.04 -33.84
C LYS A 101 -12.14 -1.27 -35.31
N ALA A 102 -10.88 -1.54 -35.66
CA ALA A 102 -10.47 -1.84 -37.02
C ALA A 102 -11.12 -3.13 -37.54
N MET A 103 -11.18 -4.18 -36.71
CA MET A 103 -11.84 -5.45 -37.03
C MET A 103 -13.33 -5.25 -37.31
N ILE A 104 -14.03 -4.50 -36.45
CA ILE A 104 -15.46 -4.20 -36.61
C ILE A 104 -15.69 -3.38 -37.88
N SER A 105 -14.90 -2.34 -38.12
CA SER A 105 -14.97 -1.53 -39.34
C SER A 105 -14.76 -2.37 -40.60
N GLY A 106 -13.76 -3.26 -40.61
CA GLY A 106 -13.52 -4.19 -41.71
C GLY A 106 -14.71 -5.10 -41.98
N LYS A 107 -15.32 -5.68 -40.93
CA LYS A 107 -16.53 -6.51 -41.06
C LYS A 107 -17.71 -5.72 -41.62
N LEU A 108 -17.94 -4.50 -41.15
CA LEU A 108 -19.01 -3.64 -41.66
C LEU A 108 -18.78 -3.31 -43.15
N ASN A 109 -17.55 -2.98 -43.53
CA ASN A 109 -17.24 -2.72 -44.94
C ASN A 109 -17.46 -3.97 -45.80
N LEU A 110 -17.05 -5.16 -45.36
CA LEU A 110 -17.28 -6.39 -46.11
C LEU A 110 -18.76 -6.80 -46.17
N GLN A 111 -19.55 -6.50 -45.14
CA GLN A 111 -20.95 -6.91 -45.07
C GLN A 111 -21.89 -5.93 -45.80
N TYR A 112 -21.64 -4.63 -45.72
CA TYR A 112 -22.56 -3.61 -46.24
C TYR A 112 -22.18 -3.07 -47.61
N PHE A 113 -20.89 -3.05 -47.99
CA PHE A 113 -20.46 -2.52 -49.28
C PHE A 113 -20.94 -3.36 -50.49
N PRO A 114 -20.97 -4.71 -50.43
CA PRO A 114 -21.54 -5.53 -51.51
C PRO A 114 -23.05 -5.36 -51.66
N LEU A 115 -23.80 -5.25 -50.55
CA LEU A 115 -25.26 -5.05 -50.56
C LEU A 115 -25.67 -3.74 -51.24
N VAL A 116 -24.86 -2.69 -51.06
CA VAL A 116 -25.07 -1.41 -51.73
C VAL A 116 -24.79 -1.54 -53.23
N LEU A 117 -23.69 -2.19 -53.63
CA LEU A 117 -23.39 -2.43 -55.06
C LEU A 117 -24.47 -3.27 -55.76
N THR A 118 -24.99 -4.32 -55.11
CA THR A 118 -26.03 -5.18 -55.69
C THR A 118 -27.38 -4.49 -55.78
N ALA A 119 -27.69 -3.55 -54.85
CA ALA A 119 -28.90 -2.74 -54.93
C ALA A 119 -28.87 -1.72 -56.09
N TYR A 120 -27.68 -1.25 -56.48
CA TYR A 120 -27.51 -0.33 -57.61
C TYR A 120 -27.32 -1.03 -58.98
N SER A 121 -27.26 -2.37 -59.03
CA SER A 121 -26.99 -3.13 -60.27
C SER A 121 -28.17 -3.98 -60.79
N TYR A 122 -29.41 -3.77 -60.33
CA TYR A 122 -30.56 -4.49 -60.89
C TYR A 122 -30.87 -4.03 -62.33
N PRO A 123 -30.86 -4.91 -63.34
CA PRO A 123 -31.27 -4.54 -64.69
C PRO A 123 -32.79 -4.34 -64.72
N ALA A 124 -33.22 -3.13 -65.09
CA ALA A 124 -34.60 -2.85 -65.46
C ALA A 124 -35.02 -3.84 -66.55
N THR A 125 -35.85 -4.83 -66.19
CA THR A 125 -36.40 -5.76 -67.18
C THR A 125 -37.55 -5.05 -67.88
N THR A 126 -37.26 -4.35 -68.97
CA THR A 126 -38.28 -3.75 -69.82
C THR A 126 -39.02 -4.87 -70.56
N ARG A 127 -40.17 -5.25 -70.03
CA ARG A 127 -41.20 -6.00 -70.77
C ARG A 127 -41.89 -5.00 -71.70
N TYR A 128 -41.60 -5.05 -73.00
CA TYR A 128 -42.50 -4.52 -74.02
C TYR A 128 -42.62 -5.52 -75.17
N ARG A 129 -43.87 -6.00 -75.31
CA ARG A 129 -44.59 -6.59 -76.45
C ARG A 129 -43.79 -7.29 -77.55
#